data_AF-A0A367LXJ7-F1
#
_entry.id   AF-A0A367LXJ7-F1
#
_cell.length_a   1.000
_cell.length_b   1.000
_cell.length_c   1.000
_cell.angle_alpha   90.00
_cell.angle_beta   90.00
_cell.angle_gamma   90.00
#
_symmetry.space_group_name_H-M   'P 1'
#
loop_
_entity.id
_entity.type
_entity.pdbx_description
1 polymer ?
#
loop_
_entity_poly.entity_id
_entity_poly.type
_entity_poly.pdbx_seq_one_letter_code
_entity_poly.pdbx_strand_id
1 'polypeptide(L)'
;RNTSRFGWETLAGDEFERFDATRKGKQAQDDYRNEPNNFGWIVEIDPFDPQSVPVKRTALGRFAHEGLVFAPVKPGRQVVCYSGDDSQNEYIYKYVSRDKFRPGRSNTRLLDEGTLYVARF
;
A
#
# COMPACT_ATOMS: atom_id res chain seq x y z
N ARG A 1 -23.23 7.28 14.32
CA ARG A 1 -22.27 8.29 14.79
C ARG A 1 -22.11 9.31 13.68
N ASN A 2 -22.11 10.61 13.99
CA ASN A 2 -21.99 11.69 12.99
C ASN A 2 -20.53 12.10 12.72
N THR A 3 -19.57 11.45 13.38
CA THR A 3 -18.13 11.69 13.24
C THR A 3 -17.38 10.36 13.15
N SER A 4 -16.21 10.40 12.53
CA SER A 4 -15.26 9.29 12.46
C SER A 4 -14.71 8.94 13.85
N ARG A 5 -14.03 7.79 13.96
CA ARG A 5 -13.42 7.35 15.24
C ARG A 5 -12.47 8.40 15.83
N PHE A 6 -11.77 9.14 14.98
CA PHE A 6 -10.72 10.06 15.38
C PHE A 6 -11.13 11.53 15.29
N GLY A 7 -12.21 11.84 14.55
CA GLY A 7 -12.76 13.19 14.46
C GLY A 7 -11.85 14.20 13.75
N TRP A 8 -10.88 13.74 12.95
CA TRP A 8 -9.97 14.61 12.19
C TRP A 8 -10.75 15.60 11.33
N GLU A 9 -11.83 15.14 10.71
CA GLU A 9 -12.70 15.93 9.84
C GLU A 9 -13.44 17.08 10.53
N THR A 10 -13.35 17.19 11.86
CA THR A 10 -13.95 18.29 12.62
C THR A 10 -13.04 19.53 12.71
N LEU A 11 -11.79 19.41 12.27
CA LEU A 11 -10.83 20.53 12.19
C LEU A 11 -10.94 21.22 10.83
N ALA A 12 -10.70 22.53 10.83
CA ALA A 12 -10.71 23.33 9.60
C ALA A 12 -9.42 23.10 8.80
N GLY A 13 -9.54 23.00 7.48
CA GLY A 13 -8.39 22.89 6.57
C GLY A 13 -8.41 21.58 5.78
N ASP A 14 -7.97 21.67 4.52
CA ASP A 14 -8.03 20.59 3.54
C ASP A 14 -7.36 19.29 4.04
N GLU A 15 -6.24 19.43 4.74
CA GLU A 15 -5.45 18.33 5.29
C GLU A 15 -6.22 17.46 6.31
N PHE A 16 -7.28 18.02 6.90
CA PHE A 16 -8.17 17.39 7.88
C PHE A 16 -9.52 17.02 7.28
N GLU A 17 -10.12 17.92 6.50
CA GLU A 17 -11.42 17.72 5.82
C GLU A 17 -11.39 16.51 4.88
N ARG A 18 -10.23 16.20 4.30
CA ARG A 18 -10.05 15.02 3.44
C ARG A 18 -10.41 13.69 4.10
N PHE A 19 -10.42 13.61 5.43
CA PHE A 19 -10.81 12.40 6.15
C PHE A 19 -12.33 12.21 6.26
N ASP A 20 -13.15 13.17 5.82
CA ASP A 20 -14.58 12.98 5.60
C ASP A 20 -14.87 12.36 4.22
N ALA A 21 -14.94 11.04 4.19
CA ALA A 21 -15.26 10.28 2.97
C ALA A 21 -16.77 10.24 2.63
N THR A 22 -17.62 11.06 3.27
CA THR A 22 -19.05 11.13 2.96
C THR A 22 -19.27 11.66 1.55
N ARG A 23 -20.18 11.02 0.80
CA ARG A 23 -20.59 11.52 -0.53
C ARG A 23 -21.47 12.75 -0.37
N LYS A 24 -20.97 13.91 -0.78
CA LYS A 24 -21.67 15.21 -0.71
C LYS A 24 -21.96 15.78 -2.09
N GLY A 25 -21.07 15.55 -3.05
CA GLY A 25 -21.17 16.11 -4.40
C GLY A 25 -21.74 15.16 -5.45
N LYS A 26 -21.95 15.69 -6.67
CA LYS A 26 -22.47 14.89 -7.79
C LYS A 26 -21.37 14.01 -8.38
N GLN A 27 -20.15 14.53 -8.45
CA GLN A 27 -18.97 13.86 -8.98
C GLN A 27 -17.99 13.49 -7.86
N ALA A 28 -17.04 12.60 -8.16
CA ALA A 28 -16.05 12.17 -7.17
C ALA A 28 -14.96 13.23 -6.90
N GLN A 29 -14.86 14.25 -7.75
CA GLN A 29 -13.97 15.40 -7.60
C GLN A 29 -14.54 16.46 -6.65
N ASP A 30 -15.84 16.38 -6.34
CA ASP A 30 -16.54 17.35 -5.51
C ASP A 30 -16.43 17.03 -4.00
N ASP A 31 -15.85 15.88 -3.62
CA ASP A 31 -15.67 15.44 -2.24
C ASP A 31 -14.54 14.40 -2.09
N TYR A 32 -14.30 13.95 -0.86
CA TYR A 32 -13.22 13.03 -0.51
C TYR A 32 -13.63 11.56 -0.43
N ARG A 33 -14.70 11.15 -1.12
CA ARG A 33 -15.21 9.75 -1.08
C ARG A 33 -14.17 8.68 -1.42
N ASN A 34 -13.14 9.05 -2.17
CA ASN A 34 -12.07 8.15 -2.61
C ASN A 34 -10.81 8.22 -1.74
N GLU A 35 -10.71 9.18 -0.81
CA GLU A 35 -9.52 9.35 0.01
C GLU A 35 -9.11 8.09 0.80
N PRO A 36 -10.04 7.27 1.33
CA PRO A 36 -9.69 5.99 1.95
C PRO A 36 -8.93 5.03 1.02
N ASN A 37 -9.10 5.13 -0.30
CA ASN A 37 -8.40 4.27 -1.27
C ASN A 37 -6.91 4.62 -1.41
N ASN A 38 -6.50 5.79 -0.92
CA ASN A 38 -5.10 6.20 -0.87
C ASN A 38 -4.32 5.53 0.28
N PHE A 39 -4.97 4.73 1.13
CA PHE A 39 -4.34 4.06 2.29
C PHE A 39 -4.47 2.53 2.23
N GLY A 40 -3.74 1.84 3.10
CA GLY A 40 -3.69 0.37 3.14
C GLY A 40 -2.69 -0.24 2.16
N TRP A 41 -1.61 0.49 1.85
CA TRP A 41 -0.56 0.07 0.91
C TRP A 41 0.77 -0.12 1.63
N ILE A 42 1.60 -1.06 1.15
CA ILE A 42 3.03 -1.04 1.44
C ILE A 42 3.66 0.21 0.84
N VAL A 43 4.46 0.92 1.63
CA VAL A 43 5.21 2.11 1.19
C VAL A 43 6.70 1.81 1.23
N GLU A 44 7.37 1.96 0.10
CA GLU A 44 8.83 1.87 0.00
C GLU A 44 9.44 3.25 0.24
N ILE A 45 10.45 3.31 1.11
CA ILE A 45 11.18 4.52 1.50
C ILE A 45 12.66 4.24 1.28
N ASP A 46 13.37 5.17 0.66
CA ASP A 46 14.84 5.12 0.62
C ASP A 46 15.40 5.88 1.84
N PRO A 47 15.94 5.18 2.85
CA PRO A 47 16.46 5.85 4.03
C PRO A 47 17.80 6.55 3.80
N PHE A 48 18.45 6.35 2.63
CA PHE A 48 19.74 6.95 2.30
C PHE A 48 19.61 8.22 1.45
N ASP A 49 18.43 8.48 0.88
CA ASP A 49 18.12 9.71 0.15
C ASP A 49 16.96 10.46 0.82
N PRO A 50 17.24 11.52 1.60
CA PRO A 50 16.20 12.29 2.29
C PRO A 50 15.35 13.14 1.34
N GLN A 51 15.73 13.29 0.07
CA GLN A 51 14.93 13.95 -0.96
C GLN A 51 14.06 12.94 -1.74
N SER A 52 14.23 11.64 -1.51
CA SER A 52 13.42 10.62 -2.15
C SER A 52 11.95 10.75 -1.74
N VAL A 53 11.06 10.55 -2.71
CA VAL A 53 9.61 10.53 -2.47
C VAL A 53 9.20 9.09 -2.18
N PRO A 54 8.62 8.79 -1.00
CA PRO A 54 8.12 7.45 -0.70
C PRO A 54 7.08 6.97 -1.72
N VAL A 55 7.14 5.68 -2.07
CA VAL A 55 6.30 5.11 -3.13
C VAL A 55 5.35 4.05 -2.57
N LYS A 56 4.04 4.23 -2.82
CA LYS A 56 3.02 3.21 -2.53
C LYS A 56 3.10 2.10 -3.58
N ARG A 57 3.45 0.88 -3.17
CA ARG A 57 3.64 -0.26 -4.09
C ARG A 57 2.33 -1.03 -4.28
N THR A 58 1.51 -0.54 -5.19
CA THR A 58 0.12 -1.02 -5.37
C THR A 58 0.00 -2.45 -5.86
N ALA A 59 1.03 -2.99 -6.54
CA ALA A 59 1.06 -4.38 -6.99
C ALA A 59 1.08 -5.40 -5.84
N LEU A 60 1.40 -4.97 -4.61
CA LEU A 60 1.36 -5.79 -3.40
C LEU A 60 -0.04 -5.88 -2.76
N GLY A 61 -1.04 -5.20 -3.34
CA GLY A 61 -2.42 -5.24 -2.88
C GLY A 61 -2.75 -4.24 -1.76
N ARG A 62 -4.05 -4.00 -1.57
CA ARG A 62 -4.59 -3.07 -0.57
C ARG A 62 -5.38 -3.81 0.51
N PHE A 63 -4.86 -3.82 1.73
CA PHE A 63 -5.47 -4.43 2.91
C PHE A 63 -4.76 -3.93 4.19
N ALA A 64 -5.13 -4.42 5.38
CA ALA A 64 -4.48 -4.03 6.64
C ALA A 64 -3.16 -4.79 6.83
N HIS A 65 -2.16 -4.42 6.04
CA HIS A 65 -0.81 -5.01 6.10
C HIS A 65 -0.23 -4.93 7.52
N GLU A 66 0.05 -6.09 8.13
CA GLU A 66 0.80 -6.17 9.39
C GLU A 66 2.30 -5.88 9.15
N GLY A 67 2.83 -6.42 8.04
CA GLY A 67 4.22 -6.31 7.64
C GLY A 67 4.47 -6.95 6.28
N LEU A 68 5.72 -6.84 5.82
CA LEU A 68 6.18 -7.42 4.56
C LEU A 68 7.48 -8.19 4.77
N VAL A 69 7.44 -9.50 4.57
CA VAL A 69 8.59 -10.39 4.76
C VAL A 69 9.13 -10.85 3.42
N PHE A 70 10.38 -10.50 3.12
CA PHE A 70 11.06 -10.98 1.92
C PHE A 70 11.52 -12.42 2.09
N ALA A 71 11.23 -13.27 1.10
CA ALA A 71 11.94 -14.53 0.96
C ALA A 71 13.41 -14.27 0.64
N PRO A 72 14.33 -15.23 0.89
CA PRO A 72 15.74 -15.06 0.56
C PRO A 72 15.96 -14.64 -0.90
N VAL A 73 16.47 -13.42 -1.07
CA VAL A 73 16.71 -12.83 -2.39
C VAL A 73 17.96 -13.47 -3.02
N LYS A 74 17.85 -13.91 -4.27
CA LYS A 74 18.95 -14.55 -5.00
C LYS A 74 19.16 -13.86 -6.35
N PRO A 75 20.41 -13.59 -6.76
CA PRO A 75 20.71 -13.04 -8.08
C PRO A 75 20.09 -13.89 -9.21
N GLY A 76 19.45 -13.25 -10.18
CA GLY A 76 18.82 -13.93 -11.32
C GLY A 76 17.51 -14.67 -10.97
N ARG A 77 16.95 -14.46 -9.78
CA ARG A 77 15.63 -14.95 -9.38
C ARG A 77 14.66 -13.78 -9.16
N GLN A 78 13.35 -14.06 -9.25
CA GLN A 78 12.32 -13.09 -8.90
C GLN A 78 12.37 -12.79 -7.40
N VAL A 79 12.01 -11.57 -7.02
CA VAL A 79 11.77 -11.19 -5.62
C VAL A 79 10.44 -11.79 -5.19
N VAL A 80 10.40 -12.32 -3.97
CA VAL A 80 9.18 -12.87 -3.38
C VAL A 80 8.98 -12.25 -2.01
N CYS A 81 7.78 -11.79 -1.74
CA CYS A 81 7.39 -11.22 -0.45
C CYS A 81 6.12 -11.90 0.06
N TYR A 82 5.98 -11.97 1.38
CA TYR A 82 4.79 -12.46 2.08
C TYR A 82 4.24 -11.35 2.99
N SER A 83 2.92 -11.24 3.08
CA SER A 83 2.24 -10.26 3.92
C SER A 83 0.94 -10.85 4.48
N GLY A 84 0.56 -10.44 5.69
CA GLY A 84 -0.73 -10.77 6.30
C GLY A 84 -1.66 -9.56 6.30
N ASP A 85 -2.96 -9.83 6.33
CA ASP A 85 -4.01 -8.85 6.61
C ASP A 85 -4.47 -9.01 8.07
N ASP A 86 -4.13 -8.04 8.93
CA ASP A 86 -4.36 -8.11 10.38
C ASP A 86 -5.83 -7.77 10.73
N SER A 87 -6.72 -8.69 10.38
CA SER A 87 -8.13 -8.65 10.69
C SER A 87 -8.72 -10.05 10.80
N GLN A 88 -9.81 -10.18 11.54
CA GLN A 88 -10.44 -11.49 11.76
C GLN A 88 -10.97 -12.06 10.45
N ASN A 89 -10.65 -13.34 10.19
CA ASN A 89 -11.05 -14.07 8.99
C ASN A 89 -10.48 -13.52 7.67
N GLU A 90 -9.36 -12.80 7.72
CA GLU A 90 -8.62 -12.38 6.53
C GLU A 90 -7.44 -13.33 6.20
N TYR A 91 -6.66 -13.00 5.17
CA TYR A 91 -5.79 -13.95 4.47
C TYR A 91 -4.29 -13.65 4.60
N ILE A 92 -3.49 -14.63 4.19
CA ILE A 92 -2.06 -14.48 3.94
C ILE A 92 -1.83 -14.35 2.43
N TYR A 93 -1.02 -13.38 2.05
CA TYR A 93 -0.70 -13.04 0.67
C TYR A 93 0.77 -13.29 0.35
N LYS A 94 1.03 -13.54 -0.94
CA LYS A 94 2.37 -13.69 -1.50
C LYS A 94 2.47 -12.87 -2.77
N TYR A 95 3.47 -12.00 -2.87
CA TYR A 95 3.82 -11.30 -4.10
C TYR A 95 5.05 -11.94 -4.75
N VAL A 96 5.05 -12.07 -6.08
CA VAL A 96 6.22 -12.48 -6.88
C VAL A 96 6.46 -11.44 -7.97
N SER A 97 7.63 -10.82 -7.99
CA SER A 97 7.99 -9.84 -9.02
C SER A 97 8.06 -10.47 -10.40
N ARG A 98 7.67 -9.75 -11.45
CA ARG A 98 7.84 -10.17 -12.85
C ARG A 98 9.31 -10.28 -13.22
N ASP A 99 10.09 -9.27 -12.84
CA ASP A 99 11.49 -9.17 -13.21
C ASP A 99 12.40 -9.83 -12.17
N LYS A 100 13.60 -10.23 -12.62
CA LYS A 100 14.60 -10.90 -11.77
C LYS A 100 15.46 -9.87 -11.06
N PHE A 101 15.77 -10.11 -9.79
CA PHE A 101 16.73 -9.33 -9.02
C PHE A 101 18.14 -9.44 -9.63
N ARG A 102 18.77 -8.28 -9.83
CA ARG A 102 20.14 -8.14 -10.33
C ARG A 102 20.92 -7.22 -9.38
N PRO A 103 21.88 -7.76 -8.60
CA PRO A 103 22.72 -6.95 -7.72
C PRO A 103 23.44 -5.83 -8.48
N GLY A 104 23.64 -4.69 -7.83
CA GLY A 104 24.37 -3.55 -8.40
C GLY A 104 23.63 -2.79 -9.52
N ARG A 105 22.44 -3.24 -9.93
CA ARG A 105 21.58 -2.50 -10.85
C ARG A 105 20.44 -1.87 -10.06
N SER A 106 20.19 -0.58 -10.28
CA SER A 106 18.98 0.07 -9.76
C SER A 106 17.76 -0.61 -10.40
N ASN A 107 16.98 -1.32 -9.57
CA ASN A 107 15.76 -1.99 -10.01
C ASN A 107 14.57 -1.38 -9.24
N THR A 108 14.32 -0.09 -9.43
CA THR A 108 13.25 0.69 -8.75
C THR A 108 11.83 0.17 -8.97
N ARG A 109 11.66 -0.87 -9.79
CA ARG A 109 10.37 -1.40 -10.25
C ARG A 109 10.09 -2.86 -9.87
N LEU A 110 10.96 -3.52 -9.08
CA LEU A 110 10.73 -4.93 -8.70
C LEU A 110 9.42 -5.15 -7.93
N LEU A 111 8.94 -4.11 -7.25
CA LEU A 111 7.69 -4.14 -6.47
C LEU A 111 6.50 -3.49 -7.20
N ASP A 112 6.66 -3.09 -8.47
CA ASP A 112 5.58 -2.45 -9.25
C ASP A 112 4.87 -3.43 -10.18
N GLU A 113 5.54 -4.51 -10.59
CA GLU A 113 5.03 -5.43 -11.61
C GLU A 113 5.33 -6.86 -11.18
N GLY A 114 4.27 -7.65 -11.02
CA GLY A 114 4.35 -9.02 -10.52
C GLY A 114 2.98 -9.67 -10.42
N THR A 115 2.92 -10.77 -9.67
CA THR A 115 1.68 -11.49 -9.39
C THR A 115 1.46 -11.57 -7.89
N LEU A 116 0.28 -11.15 -7.44
CA LEU A 116 -0.18 -11.31 -6.07
C LEU A 116 -1.03 -12.58 -5.95
N TYR A 117 -0.74 -13.39 -4.95
CA TYR A 117 -1.41 -14.63 -4.63
C TYR A 117 -2.01 -14.55 -3.23
N VAL A 118 -3.04 -15.36 -2.98
CA VAL A 118 -3.67 -15.54 -1.67
C VAL A 118 -3.58 -17.02 -1.27
N ALA A 119 -3.34 -17.30 0.01
CA ALA A 119 -3.22 -18.65 0.52
C ALA A 119 -4.57 -19.34 0.66
N ARG A 120 -4.58 -20.66 0.43
CA ARG A 120 -5.63 -21.60 0.84
C ARG A 120 -4.94 -22.77 1.52
N PHE A 121 -5.45 -23.18 2.69
CA PHE A 121 -4.93 -24.27 3.51
C PHE A 121 -5.86 -25.49 3.45
#